data_AF-A0A8J6PHJ1-F1
#
_entry.id   AF-A0A8J6PHJ1-F1
#
_cell.length_a   1.000
_cell.length_b   1.000
_cell.length_c   1.000
_cell.angle_alpha   90.00
_cell.angle_beta   90.00
_cell.angle_gamma   90.00
#
_symmetry.space_group_name_H-M   'P 1'
#
loop_
_entity.id
_entity.type
_entity.pdbx_description
1 polymer ?
#
loop_
_entity_poly.entity_id
_entity_poly.type
_entity_poly.pdbx_seq_one_letter_code
_entity_poly.pdbx_strand_id
1 'polypeptide(L)'
;MSIFETVLVFVVIPLVIYLVIAGLSMLSKKYPGTAPGHYDLRSQWTHRPVLWSAVDEVTTHEHHSGQAALPAAPADLIGGTASGKW
;
A
#
# COMPACT_ATOMS: atom_id res chain seq x y z
N MET A 1 -46.16 -3.31 -21.97
CA MET A 1 -44.84 -3.82 -21.58
C MET A 1 -44.93 -5.31 -21.38
N SER A 2 -44.13 -6.10 -22.09
CA SER A 2 -44.14 -7.58 -21.95
C SER A 2 -43.10 -8.05 -20.92
N ILE A 3 -43.23 -9.28 -20.42
CA ILE A 3 -42.23 -9.86 -19.51
C ILE A 3 -40.85 -9.97 -20.16
N PHE A 4 -40.80 -10.28 -21.46
CA PHE A 4 -39.55 -10.30 -22.24
C PHE A 4 -38.89 -8.93 -22.29
N GLU A 5 -39.69 -7.88 -22.50
CA GLU A 5 -39.24 -6.50 -22.54
C GLU A 5 -38.70 -6.05 -21.17
N THR A 6 -39.39 -6.39 -20.08
CA THR A 6 -38.92 -6.12 -18.72
C THR A 6 -37.59 -6.82 -18.43
N VAL A 7 -37.44 -8.10 -18.75
CA VAL A 7 -36.20 -8.85 -18.53
C VAL A 7 -35.05 -8.30 -19.38
N LEU A 8 -35.32 -7.97 -20.64
CA LEU A 8 -34.34 -7.37 -21.54
C LEU A 8 -33.82 -6.05 -20.97
N VAL A 9 -34.72 -5.15 -20.56
CA VAL A 9 -34.37 -3.80 -20.11
C VAL A 9 -33.67 -3.81 -18.76
N PHE A 10 -34.16 -4.61 -17.79
CA PHE A 10 -33.67 -4.54 -16.41
C PHE A 10 -32.58 -5.54 -16.05
N VAL A 11 -32.36 -6.58 -16.87
CA VAL A 11 -31.35 -7.60 -16.58
C VAL A 11 -30.31 -7.66 -17.68
N VAL A 12 -30.74 -7.86 -18.93
CA VAL A 12 -29.81 -8.11 -20.04
C VAL A 12 -29.00 -6.87 -20.38
N ILE A 13 -29.64 -5.70 -20.55
CA ILE A 13 -28.94 -4.47 -20.91
C ILE A 13 -27.90 -4.08 -19.84
N PRO A 14 -28.22 -4.02 -18.53
CA PRO A 14 -27.23 -3.72 -17.50
C PRO A 14 -26.08 -4.73 -17.47
N LEU A 15 -26.37 -6.03 -17.64
CA LEU A 15 -25.33 -7.06 -17.68
C LEU A 15 -24.38 -6.87 -18.87
N VAL A 16 -24.92 -6.59 -20.06
CA VAL A 16 -24.11 -6.33 -21.25
C VAL A 16 -23.23 -5.10 -21.05
N ILE A 17 -23.79 -4.01 -20.53
CA ILE A 17 -23.03 -2.79 -20.22
C ILE A 17 -21.90 -3.11 -19.23
N TYR A 18 -22.18 -3.84 -18.17
CA TYR A 18 -21.18 -4.25 -17.18
C TYR A 18 -20.06 -5.06 -17.83
N LEU A 19 -20.39 -6.06 -18.64
CA LEU A 19 -19.40 -6.90 -19.32
C LEU A 19 -18.53 -6.11 -20.30
N VAL A 20 -19.12 -5.16 -21.03
CA VAL A 20 -18.38 -4.27 -21.93
C VAL A 20 -17.39 -3.41 -21.14
N ILE A 21 -17.83 -2.78 -20.05
CA ILE A 21 -16.95 -1.94 -19.22
C ILE A 21 -15.85 -2.79 -18.56
N ALA A 22 -16.19 -3.96 -18.03
CA ALA A 22 -15.22 -4.88 -17.42
C ALA A 22 -14.17 -5.34 -18.44
N GLY A 23 -14.61 -5.75 -19.64
CA GLY A 23 -13.73 -6.15 -20.73
C GLY A 23 -12.77 -5.04 -21.14
N LEU A 24 -13.29 -3.83 -21.38
CA LEU A 24 -12.47 -2.65 -21.71
C LEU A 24 -11.50 -2.26 -20.58
N SER A 25 -11.89 -2.47 -19.32
CA SER A 25 -11.04 -2.20 -18.16
C SER A 25 -9.89 -3.20 -18.04
N MET A 26 -10.10 -4.47 -18.40
CA MET A 26 -9.05 -5.50 -18.42
C MET A 26 -8.01 -5.30 -19.53
N LEU A 27 -8.42 -4.66 -20.64
CA LEU A 27 -7.52 -4.28 -21.73
C LEU A 27 -6.66 -3.05 -21.39
N SER A 28 -7.05 -2.29 -20.36
CA SER A 28 -6.38 -1.06 -19.95
C SER A 28 -5.27 -1.32 -18.93
N LYS A 29 -4.34 -0.36 -18.77
CA LYS A 29 -3.31 -0.45 -17.73
C LYS A 29 -3.96 -0.50 -16.34
N LYS A 30 -3.59 -1.49 -15.53
CA LYS A 30 -4.11 -1.68 -14.17
C LYS A 30 -3.88 -0.48 -13.25
N TYR A 31 -2.79 0.26 -13.47
CA TYR A 31 -2.43 1.43 -12.66
C TYR A 31 -2.04 2.59 -13.58
N PRO A 32 -2.33 3.84 -13.19
CA PRO A 32 -1.76 5.00 -13.86
C PRO A 32 -0.23 4.95 -13.74
N GLY A 33 0.46 5.19 -14.86
CA GLY A 33 1.93 5.11 -14.93
C GLY A 33 2.47 3.72 -15.26
N THR A 34 3.76 3.52 -14.97
CA THR A 34 4.44 2.24 -15.17
C THR A 34 4.48 1.51 -13.83
N ALA A 35 3.86 0.34 -13.76
CA ALA A 35 3.98 -0.51 -12.59
C ALA A 35 5.45 -0.93 -12.43
N PRO A 36 6.08 -0.74 -11.26
CA PRO A 36 7.45 -1.20 -11.05
C PRO A 36 7.48 -2.74 -11.16
N GLY A 37 8.56 -3.26 -11.76
CA GLY A 37 8.79 -4.69 -11.80
C GLY A 37 8.97 -5.27 -10.40
N HIS A 38 8.67 -6.56 -10.24
CA HIS A 38 8.98 -7.28 -9.01
C HIS A 38 10.50 -7.34 -8.79
N TYR A 39 10.95 -7.11 -7.55
CA TYR A 39 12.36 -7.24 -7.20
C TYR A 39 12.74 -8.69 -6.95
N ASP A 40 13.73 -9.20 -7.69
CA ASP A 40 14.30 -10.54 -7.44
C ASP A 40 15.41 -10.45 -6.38
N LEU A 41 15.29 -11.26 -5.33
CA LEU A 41 16.26 -11.33 -4.22
C LEU A 41 17.66 -11.78 -4.67
N ARG A 42 17.80 -12.44 -5.82
CA ARG A 42 19.11 -12.78 -6.42
C ARG A 42 19.76 -11.62 -7.17
N SER A 43 18.98 -10.60 -7.51
CA SER A 43 19.47 -9.43 -8.23
C SER A 43 20.06 -8.40 -7.26
N GLN A 44 20.91 -7.51 -7.78
CA GLN A 44 21.41 -6.38 -7.00
C GLN A 44 20.33 -5.29 -6.87
N TRP A 45 20.26 -4.64 -5.71
CA TRP A 45 19.39 -3.48 -5.50
C TRP A 45 19.91 -2.26 -6.27
N THR A 46 19.21 -1.88 -7.33
CA THR A 46 19.52 -0.70 -8.16
C THR A 46 18.59 0.48 -7.90
N HIS A 47 17.56 0.29 -7.08
CA HIS A 47 16.65 1.36 -6.69
C HIS A 47 17.29 2.31 -5.68
N ARG A 48 16.74 3.52 -5.55
CA ARG A 48 17.16 4.46 -4.50
C ARG A 48 16.88 3.86 -3.10
N PRO A 49 17.61 4.26 -2.05
CA PRO A 49 17.29 3.86 -0.68
C PRO A 49 15.84 4.18 -0.34
N VAL A 50 15.15 3.26 0.33
CA VAL A 50 13.74 3.39 0.72
C VAL A 50 13.61 3.17 2.21
N LEU A 51 12.93 4.09 2.88
CA LEU A 51 12.48 3.94 4.26
C LEU A 51 10.95 3.99 4.26
N TRP A 52 10.32 2.98 4.86
CA TRP A 52 8.89 2.97 5.13
C TRP A 52 8.70 3.06 6.63
N SER A 53 8.38 4.26 7.11
CA SER A 53 8.03 4.50 8.52
C SER A 53 6.57 4.10 8.76
N ALA A 54 6.26 3.71 9.99
CA ALA A 54 4.86 3.54 10.38
C ALA A 54 4.17 4.91 10.42
N VAL A 55 2.87 4.95 10.09
CA VAL A 55 2.10 6.21 10.12
C VAL A 55 1.86 6.68 11.56
N ASP A 56 1.81 5.73 12.49
CA ASP A 56 1.63 5.91 13.93
C ASP A 56 2.94 5.74 14.71
N GLU A 57 4.09 5.92 14.07
CA GLU A 57 5.38 5.82 14.73
C GLU A 57 5.49 6.84 15.88
N VAL A 58 5.38 6.34 17.10
CA VAL A 58 5.61 7.12 18.31
C VAL A 58 7.12 7.27 18.48
N THR A 59 7.68 8.35 17.95
CA THR A 59 9.12 8.66 18.07
C THR A 59 9.52 9.12 19.47
N THR A 60 8.55 9.31 20.38
CA THR A 60 8.74 9.69 21.79
C THR A 60 7.97 8.74 22.71
N HIS A 61 8.58 7.63 23.11
CA HIS A 61 7.97 6.75 24.09
C HIS A 61 8.19 7.31 25.52
N GLU A 62 7.13 7.79 26.17
CA GLU A 62 7.10 8.03 27.63
C GLU A 62 6.85 6.74 28.43
N HIS A 63 7.45 5.61 28.03
CA HIS A 63 7.28 4.35 28.75
C HIS A 63 8.54 4.02 29.58
N HIS A 64 8.39 4.25 30.90
CA HIS A 64 9.27 3.86 32.02
C HIS A 64 10.54 4.68 32.24
N SER A 65 10.43 5.99 32.46
CA SER A 65 11.37 6.68 33.34
C SER A 65 10.64 7.69 34.21
N GLY A 66 10.31 7.27 35.43
CA GLY A 66 10.10 8.23 36.50
C GLY A 66 11.39 9.04 36.67
N GLN A 67 11.23 10.36 36.74
CA GLN A 67 12.25 11.36 37.12
C GLN A 67 13.29 11.71 36.05
N ALA A 68 12.93 12.60 35.12
CA ALA A 68 13.55 13.93 34.96
C ALA A 68 13.19 14.54 33.59
N ALA A 69 12.40 15.61 33.60
CA ALA A 69 12.37 16.54 32.48
C ALA A 69 13.75 17.21 32.40
N LEU A 70 14.60 16.81 31.45
CA LEU A 70 15.85 17.50 31.16
C LEU A 70 15.71 18.27 29.83
N PRO A 71 15.85 19.60 29.84
CA PRO A 71 15.90 20.41 28.64
C PRO A 71 17.22 20.14 27.91
N ALA A 72 17.11 19.79 26.63
CA ALA A 72 18.17 19.87 25.61
C ALA A 72 19.62 19.56 26.05
N ALA A 73 19.99 18.28 26.03
CA ALA A 73 21.38 17.82 25.85
C ALA A 73 21.35 16.45 25.13
N PRO A 74 22.37 16.11 24.32
CA PRO A 74 22.27 15.08 23.29
C PRO A 74 22.21 13.72 23.98
N ALA A 75 20.99 13.20 24.14
CA ALA A 75 20.85 11.82 24.54
C ALA A 75 21.53 10.98 23.45
N ASP A 76 22.46 10.11 23.84
CA ASP A 76 22.87 8.99 23.01
C ASP A 76 21.61 8.14 22.79
N LEU A 77 20.86 8.44 21.73
CA LEU A 77 19.62 7.79 21.35
C LEU A 77 19.90 6.44 20.66
N ILE A 78 20.84 5.66 21.19
CA ILE A 78 21.09 4.31 20.70
C ILE A 78 20.34 3.36 21.63
N GLY A 79 19.18 2.92 21.16
CA GLY A 79 18.41 1.84 21.79
C GLY A 79 19.07 0.46 21.63
N GLY A 80 18.27 -0.60 21.56
CA GLY A 80 18.77 -1.94 21.27
C GLY A 80 19.13 -2.15 19.79
N THR A 81 19.97 -3.16 19.51
CA THR A 81 20.32 -3.57 18.13
C THR A 81 20.08 -5.07 17.94
N ALA A 82 19.72 -5.46 16.72
CA ALA A 82 19.64 -6.85 16.29
C ALA A 82 20.27 -6.99 14.91
N SER A 83 20.96 -8.10 14.64
CA SER A 83 21.55 -8.37 13.33
C SER A 83 21.44 -9.86 12.99
N GLY A 84 21.37 -10.14 11.69
CA GLY A 84 21.28 -11.50 11.15
C GLY A 84 21.70 -11.53 9.69
N LYS A 85 21.98 -12.73 9.18
CA LYS A 85 22.24 -13.01 7.76
C LYS A 85 21.13 -13.92 7.26
N TRP A 86 20.67 -13.67 6.05
CA TRP A 86 19.72 -14.54 5.36
C TRP A 86 20.40 -15.81 4.87
#